data_AF-A0A844A4B7-F1
#
_entry.id   AF-A0A844A4B7-F1
#
_cell.length_a   1.000
_cell.length_b   1.000
_cell.length_c   1.000
_cell.angle_alpha   90.00
_cell.angle_beta   90.00
_cell.angle_gamma   90.00
#
_symmetry.space_group_name_H-M   'P 1'
#
loop_
_entity.id
_entity.type
_entity.pdbx_description
1 polymer ?
#
loop_
_entity_poly.entity_id
_entity_poly.type
_entity_poly.pdbx_seq_one_letter_code
_entity_poly.pdbx_strand_id
1 'polypeptide(L)'
;MPKSAAGRREALASRNGDVRVWDPVVRLFHWGLVACCVINLFLLPPGKSVHRYVGYAAMALIALRFVWGFVGTRHARFADFVRGPSAVASYLFAFAAGRAERHVGHNPAAGWVMILLMVLLAAVGTSGWLTTLDAFWGNKALGETHELLANSLMIVAGLHASAAVVESWHLKENLIWSMVTGRKKG
;
A
#
# COMPACT_ATOMS: atom_id res chain seq x y z
N MET A 1 25.83 -28.52 -19.97
CA MET A 1 24.73 -28.35 -20.95
C MET A 1 23.51 -29.12 -20.46
N PRO A 2 22.38 -28.48 -20.12
CA PRO A 2 21.22 -29.17 -19.55
C PRO A 2 20.48 -30.00 -20.62
N LYS A 3 20.36 -31.31 -20.40
CA LYS A 3 19.91 -32.31 -21.40
C LYS A 3 18.41 -32.63 -21.38
N SER A 4 17.55 -31.89 -20.67
CA SER A 4 16.10 -32.19 -20.63
C SER A 4 15.22 -31.00 -21.03
N ALA A 5 14.03 -31.28 -21.59
CA ALA A 5 13.02 -30.26 -21.91
C ALA A 5 12.54 -29.51 -20.65
N ALA A 6 12.54 -30.17 -19.49
CA ALA A 6 12.30 -29.56 -18.19
C ALA A 6 13.43 -28.59 -17.78
N GLY A 7 14.69 -28.98 -17.95
CA GLY A 7 15.84 -28.11 -17.68
C GLY A 7 15.95 -26.92 -18.63
N ARG A 8 15.46 -27.05 -19.87
CA ARG A 8 15.30 -25.91 -20.78
C ARG A 8 14.16 -24.98 -20.37
N ARG A 9 13.06 -25.49 -19.82
CA ARG A 9 11.96 -24.67 -19.29
C ARG A 9 12.36 -23.90 -18.03
N GLU A 10 13.10 -24.52 -17.11
CA GLU A 10 13.66 -23.85 -15.93
C GLU A 10 14.72 -22.81 -16.31
N ALA A 11 15.61 -23.12 -17.26
CA ALA A 11 16.61 -22.17 -17.75
C ALA A 11 15.99 -21.03 -18.60
N LEU A 12 14.87 -21.27 -19.29
CA LEU A 12 14.11 -20.21 -19.99
C LEU A 12 13.34 -19.33 -18.99
N ALA A 13 12.81 -19.92 -17.91
CA ALA A 13 12.20 -19.17 -16.81
C ALA A 13 13.22 -18.31 -16.05
N SER A 14 14.46 -18.80 -15.88
CA SER A 14 15.55 -18.02 -15.27
C SER A 14 16.15 -16.97 -16.21
N ARG A 15 15.97 -17.09 -17.53
CA ARG A 15 16.42 -16.12 -18.55
C ARG A 15 15.43 -14.97 -18.80
N ASN A 16 14.18 -15.10 -18.33
CA ASN A 16 13.14 -14.06 -18.43
C ASN A 16 12.95 -13.29 -17.10
N GLY A 17 14.06 -12.99 -16.42
CA GLY A 17 14.22 -12.26 -15.17
C GLY A 17 13.05 -11.41 -14.68
N ASP A 18 12.04 -12.06 -14.09
CA ASP A 18 10.91 -11.45 -13.41
C ASP A 18 10.66 -12.26 -12.12
N VAL A 19 10.89 -11.66 -10.96
CA VAL A 19 10.60 -12.24 -9.64
C VAL A 19 9.17 -11.90 -9.25
N ARG A 20 8.39 -12.87 -8.76
CA ARG A 20 7.06 -12.62 -8.19
C ARG A 20 7.22 -11.99 -6.81
N VAL A 21 6.84 -10.73 -6.69
CA VAL A 21 6.99 -9.95 -5.45
C VAL A 21 5.64 -9.74 -4.78
N TRP A 22 4.61 -9.33 -5.54
CA TRP A 22 3.29 -9.01 -4.98
C TRP A 22 2.30 -10.12 -5.25
N ASP A 23 1.81 -10.72 -4.17
CA ASP A 23 0.78 -11.74 -4.26
C ASP A 23 -0.60 -11.13 -4.62
N PRO A 24 -1.54 -11.95 -5.15
CA PRO A 24 -2.84 -11.45 -5.60
C PRO A 24 -3.66 -10.74 -4.52
N VAL A 25 -3.54 -11.15 -3.25
CA VAL A 25 -4.30 -10.55 -2.14
C VAL A 25 -3.80 -9.13 -1.87
N VAL A 26 -2.48 -8.93 -1.85
CA VAL A 26 -1.88 -7.60 -1.68
C VAL A 26 -2.28 -6.64 -2.80
N ARG A 27 -2.37 -7.15 -4.04
CA ARG A 27 -2.80 -6.34 -5.20
C ARG A 27 -4.28 -5.99 -5.16
N LEU A 28 -5.13 -6.96 -4.82
CA LEU A 28 -6.56 -6.75 -4.64
C LEU A 28 -6.81 -5.69 -3.56
N PHE A 29 -6.13 -5.83 -2.42
CA PHE A 29 -6.17 -4.87 -1.33
C PHE A 29 -5.80 -3.46 -1.81
N HIS A 30 -4.65 -3.31 -2.47
CA HIS A 30 -4.16 -2.01 -2.90
C HIS A 30 -5.10 -1.34 -3.91
N TRP A 31 -5.41 -2.00 -5.02
CA TRP A 31 -6.26 -1.41 -6.05
C TRP A 31 -7.71 -1.24 -5.59
N GLY A 32 -8.20 -2.14 -4.75
CA GLY A 32 -9.50 -2.01 -4.09
C GLY A 32 -9.54 -0.78 -3.18
N LEU A 33 -8.50 -0.55 -2.37
CA LEU A 33 -8.41 0.66 -1.54
C LEU A 33 -8.28 1.93 -2.36
N VAL A 34 -7.43 1.93 -3.39
CA VAL A 34 -7.30 3.08 -4.30
C VAL A 34 -8.67 3.43 -4.88
N ALA A 35 -9.42 2.45 -5.37
CA ALA A 35 -10.78 2.66 -5.87
C ALA A 35 -11.71 3.21 -4.79
N CYS A 36 -11.72 2.62 -3.58
CA CYS A 36 -12.56 3.09 -2.48
C CYS A 36 -12.24 4.55 -2.11
N CYS A 37 -10.95 4.89 -1.99
CA CYS A 37 -10.49 6.24 -1.68
C CYS A 37 -10.89 7.24 -2.76
N VAL A 38 -10.64 6.94 -4.04
CA VAL A 38 -10.99 7.83 -5.15
C VAL A 38 -12.50 8.06 -5.21
N ILE A 39 -13.29 7.00 -5.08
CA ILE A 39 -14.75 7.09 -5.09
C ILE A 39 -15.24 7.93 -3.89
N ASN A 40 -14.75 7.68 -2.67
CA ASN A 40 -15.20 8.40 -1.47
C ASN A 40 -14.74 9.85 -1.41
N LEU A 41 -13.55 10.18 -1.92
CA LEU A 41 -13.00 11.53 -1.87
C LEU A 41 -13.57 12.45 -2.95
N PHE A 42 -13.79 11.92 -4.16
CA PHE A 42 -14.09 12.77 -5.32
C PHE A 42 -15.49 12.59 -5.92
N LEU A 43 -16.10 11.41 -5.75
CA LEU A 43 -17.36 11.08 -6.44
C LEU A 43 -18.57 11.07 -5.51
N LEU A 44 -18.37 10.75 -4.23
CA LEU A 44 -19.47 10.56 -3.30
C LEU A 44 -19.64 11.73 -2.33
N PRO A 45 -20.85 12.28 -2.18
CA PRO A 45 -21.13 13.27 -1.15
C PRO A 45 -20.92 12.68 0.26
N PRO A 46 -20.22 13.40 1.15
CA PRO A 46 -19.98 12.98 2.53
C PRO A 46 -21.28 12.64 3.27
N GLY A 47 -21.21 11.64 4.17
CA GLY A 47 -22.32 11.27 5.05
C GLY A 47 -23.50 10.54 4.38
N LYS A 48 -23.57 10.45 3.05
CA LYS A 48 -24.61 9.67 2.36
C LYS A 48 -24.36 8.16 2.46
N SER A 49 -25.41 7.36 2.32
CA SER A 49 -25.35 5.90 2.51
C SER A 49 -24.28 5.22 1.64
N VAL A 50 -24.13 5.65 0.39
CA VAL A 50 -23.11 5.08 -0.52
C VAL A 50 -21.70 5.36 -0.02
N HIS A 51 -21.41 6.58 0.46
CA HIS A 51 -20.11 6.93 1.05
C HIS A 51 -19.77 6.03 2.24
N ARG A 52 -20.77 5.74 3.09
CA ARG A 52 -20.61 4.84 4.24
C ARG A 52 -20.31 3.40 3.81
N TYR A 53 -21.04 2.86 2.84
CA TYR A 53 -20.80 1.49 2.38
C TYR A 53 -19.43 1.32 1.72
N VAL A 54 -18.97 2.31 0.94
CA VAL A 54 -17.61 2.31 0.40
C VAL A 54 -16.57 2.42 1.52
N GLY A 55 -16.85 3.20 2.57
CA GLY A 55 -16.03 3.25 3.77
C GLY A 55 -15.94 1.91 4.49
N TYR A 56 -17.05 1.18 4.63
CA TYR A 56 -17.06 -0.16 5.21
C TYR A 56 -16.31 -1.19 4.34
N ALA A 57 -16.40 -1.07 3.01
CA ALA A 57 -15.60 -1.89 2.10
C ALA A 57 -14.09 -1.63 2.30
N ALA A 58 -13.68 -0.36 2.43
CA ALA A 58 -12.30 0.00 2.74
C ALA A 58 -11.84 -0.57 4.09
N MET A 59 -12.70 -0.51 5.13
CA MET A 59 -12.40 -1.10 6.45
C MET A 59 -12.25 -2.63 6.38
N ALA A 60 -13.08 -3.31 5.59
CA ALA A 60 -12.94 -4.76 5.37
C ALA A 60 -11.62 -5.10 4.67
N LEU A 61 -11.21 -4.30 3.68
CA LEU A 61 -9.90 -4.45 3.02
C LEU A 61 -8.74 -4.23 4.00
N ILE A 62 -8.84 -3.24 4.89
CA ILE A 62 -7.83 -3.00 5.94
C ILE A 62 -7.74 -4.19 6.90
N ALA A 63 -8.88 -4.74 7.35
CA ALA A 63 -8.90 -5.92 8.20
C ALA A 63 -8.25 -7.13 7.51
N LEU A 64 -8.61 -7.38 6.24
CA LEU A 64 -7.98 -8.42 5.41
C LEU A 64 -6.46 -8.24 5.35
N ARG A 65 -5.99 -7.02 5.05
CA ARG A 65 -4.56 -6.74 4.94
C ARG A 65 -3.82 -6.90 6.26
N PHE A 66 -4.45 -6.49 7.36
CA PHE A 66 -3.90 -6.64 8.70
C PHE A 66 -3.64 -8.12 8.99
N VAL A 67 -4.66 -8.98 8.80
CA VAL A 67 -4.51 -10.45 8.94
C VAL A 67 -3.45 -10.99 7.99
N TRP A 68 -3.49 -10.59 6.72
CA TRP A 68 -2.53 -11.03 5.70
C TRP A 68 -1.09 -10.58 6.00
N GLY A 69 -0.91 -9.51 6.78
CA GLY A 69 0.40 -9.04 7.25
C GLY A 69 1.07 -9.96 8.27
N PHE A 70 0.34 -10.92 8.83
CA PHE A 70 0.90 -11.95 9.71
C PHE A 70 1.03 -13.30 9.00
N VAL A 71 -0.03 -13.74 8.30
CA VAL A 71 -0.10 -15.11 7.74
C VAL A 71 0.24 -15.20 6.25
N GLY A 72 0.34 -14.07 5.55
CA GLY A 72 0.52 -14.01 4.10
C GLY A 72 1.89 -14.46 3.60
N THR A 73 2.15 -14.18 2.32
CA THR A 73 3.43 -14.50 1.65
C THR A 73 4.60 -13.69 2.23
N ARG A 74 5.84 -14.11 1.96
CA ARG A 74 7.06 -13.48 2.52
C ARG A 74 7.02 -11.95 2.46
N HIS A 75 6.78 -11.39 1.28
CA HIS A 75 6.80 -9.94 1.04
C HIS A 75 5.53 -9.21 1.51
N ALA A 76 4.48 -9.95 1.90
CA ALA A 76 3.28 -9.39 2.48
C ALA A 76 3.39 -9.18 4.01
N ARG A 77 4.29 -9.89 4.68
CA ARG A 77 4.39 -9.88 6.15
C ARG A 77 5.03 -8.61 6.69
N PHE A 78 4.50 -8.07 7.78
CA PHE A 78 5.05 -6.87 8.42
C PHE A 78 6.53 -7.05 8.80
N ALA A 79 6.93 -8.25 9.23
CA ALA A 79 8.31 -8.56 9.58
C ALA A 79 9.31 -8.46 8.41
N ASP A 80 8.86 -8.55 7.15
CA ASP A 80 9.74 -8.47 5.97
C ASP A 80 10.10 -7.01 5.64
N PHE A 81 9.14 -6.09 5.80
CA PHE A 81 9.28 -4.71 5.34
C PHE A 81 9.36 -3.64 6.43
N VAL A 82 8.88 -3.91 7.65
CA VAL A 82 8.99 -2.95 8.76
C VAL A 82 10.39 -3.06 9.34
N ARG A 83 11.26 -2.10 9.01
CA ARG A 83 12.64 -2.02 9.48
C ARG A 83 12.80 -0.97 10.56
N GLY A 84 13.79 -1.15 11.44
CA GLY A 84 14.09 -0.21 12.51
C GLY A 84 14.49 1.19 12.03
N PRO A 85 14.43 2.22 12.89
CA PRO A 85 14.63 3.62 12.53
C PRO A 85 16.03 3.90 11.93
N SER A 86 17.07 3.18 12.38
CA SER A 86 18.42 3.30 11.83
C SER A 86 18.48 2.90 10.35
N ALA A 87 17.80 1.82 9.95
CA ALA A 87 17.74 1.37 8.56
C ALA A 87 16.98 2.35 7.66
N VAL A 88 15.95 3.02 8.20
CA VAL A 88 15.22 4.07 7.50
C VAL A 88 16.11 5.28 7.26
N ALA A 89 16.80 5.77 8.30
CA ALA A 89 17.72 6.89 8.19
C ALA A 89 18.85 6.59 7.18
N SER A 90 19.50 5.42 7.30
CA SER A 90 20.54 5.00 6.35
C SER A 90 20.04 4.94 4.92
N TYR A 91 18.81 4.45 4.68
CA TYR A 91 18.21 4.44 3.35
C TYR A 91 17.97 5.86 2.82
N LEU A 92 17.41 6.77 3.63
CA LEU A 92 17.15 8.15 3.21
C LEU A 92 18.44 8.90 2.86
N PHE A 93 19.51 8.74 3.65
CA PHE A 93 20.82 9.32 3.35
C PHE A 93 21.43 8.72 2.07
N ALA A 94 21.36 7.40 1.90
CA ALA A 94 21.85 6.75 0.69
C ALA A 94 21.06 7.19 -0.56
N PHE A 95 19.74 7.37 -0.43
CA PHE A 95 18.88 7.86 -1.49
C PHE A 95 19.23 9.30 -1.88
N ALA A 96 19.38 10.21 -0.91
CA ALA A 96 19.81 11.58 -1.16
C ALA A 96 21.20 11.66 -1.82
N ALA A 97 22.07 10.70 -1.53
CA ALA A 97 23.40 10.58 -2.13
C ALA A 97 23.43 9.84 -3.49
N GLY A 98 22.28 9.40 -4.01
CA GLY A 98 22.19 8.63 -5.26
C GLY A 98 22.76 7.21 -5.19
N ARG A 99 22.95 6.66 -3.97
CA ARG A 99 23.52 5.34 -3.70
C ARG A 99 22.51 4.34 -3.13
N ALA A 100 21.21 4.61 -3.26
CA ALA A 100 20.19 3.72 -2.71
C ALA A 100 20.27 2.33 -3.34
N GLU A 101 20.38 1.31 -2.49
CA GLU A 101 20.38 -0.08 -2.92
C GLU A 101 19.00 -0.51 -3.41
N ARG A 102 19.00 -1.40 -4.39
CA ARG A 102 17.79 -1.96 -4.98
C ARG A 102 17.14 -2.96 -4.01
N HIS A 103 15.94 -2.64 -3.55
CA HIS A 103 15.15 -3.53 -2.69
C HIS A 103 14.12 -4.29 -3.53
N VAL A 104 14.04 -5.61 -3.39
CA VAL A 104 13.09 -6.46 -4.14
C VAL A 104 11.66 -6.26 -3.65
N GLY A 105 11.45 -6.14 -2.33
CA GLY A 105 10.19 -5.78 -1.69
C GLY A 105 10.07 -4.27 -1.45
N HIS A 106 9.52 -3.87 -0.30
CA HIS A 106 9.54 -2.48 0.13
C HIS A 106 10.95 -2.08 0.58
N ASN A 107 11.36 -0.86 0.24
CA ASN A 107 12.47 -0.23 0.93
C ASN A 107 12.04 0.19 2.36
N PRO A 108 13.00 0.45 3.27
CA PRO A 108 12.70 0.79 4.67
C PRO A 108 11.74 1.97 4.84
N ALA A 109 11.86 3.01 4.02
CA ALA A 109 10.99 4.18 4.08
C ALA A 109 9.56 3.86 3.63
N ALA A 110 9.42 3.16 2.51
CA ALA A 110 8.14 2.71 1.96
C ALA A 110 7.39 1.81 2.95
N GLY A 111 8.09 0.96 3.70
CA GLY A 111 7.50 0.13 4.76
C GLY A 111 6.76 0.96 5.82
N TRP A 112 7.34 2.08 6.27
CA TRP A 112 6.70 2.96 7.25
C TRP A 112 5.56 3.79 6.66
N VAL A 113 5.67 4.24 5.41
CA VAL A 113 4.56 4.90 4.71
C VAL A 113 3.35 3.98 4.61
N MET A 114 3.56 2.67 4.35
CA MET A 114 2.47 1.69 4.33
C MET A 114 1.79 1.56 5.70
N ILE A 115 2.55 1.51 6.80
CA ILE A 115 1.99 1.49 8.15
C ILE A 115 1.19 2.76 8.43
N LEU A 116 1.74 3.94 8.10
CA LEU A 116 1.07 5.23 8.27
C LEU A 116 -0.26 5.27 7.49
N LEU A 117 -0.27 4.86 6.22
CA LEU A 117 -1.49 4.81 5.41
C LEU A 117 -2.53 3.84 5.98
N MET A 118 -2.11 2.67 6.48
CA MET A 118 -3.01 1.71 7.11
C MET A 118 -3.63 2.27 8.40
N VAL A 119 -2.84 2.95 9.24
CA VAL A 119 -3.31 3.59 10.46
C VAL A 119 -4.28 4.74 10.14
N LEU A 120 -3.94 5.60 9.18
CA LEU A 120 -4.82 6.68 8.75
C LEU A 120 -6.13 6.16 8.19
N LEU A 121 -6.11 5.13 7.33
CA LEU A 121 -7.32 4.51 6.80
C LEU A 121 -8.20 3.92 7.91
N ALA A 122 -7.60 3.22 8.87
CA ALA A 122 -8.31 2.68 10.02
C ALA A 122 -8.94 3.81 10.87
N ALA A 123 -8.21 4.91 11.08
CA ALA A 123 -8.69 6.07 11.84
C ALA A 123 -9.82 6.81 11.12
N VAL A 124 -9.72 7.03 9.80
CA VAL A 124 -10.78 7.63 8.97
C VAL A 124 -12.03 6.76 9.00
N GLY A 125 -11.90 5.45 8.75
CA GLY A 125 -13.04 4.54 8.76
C GLY A 125 -13.69 4.40 10.12
N THR A 126 -12.90 4.38 11.20
CA THR A 126 -13.41 4.32 12.58
C THR A 126 -14.12 5.62 12.95
N SER A 127 -13.52 6.79 12.72
CA SER A 127 -14.17 8.08 12.98
C SER A 127 -15.45 8.24 12.18
N GLY A 128 -15.45 7.82 10.90
CA GLY A 128 -16.64 7.82 10.05
C GLY A 128 -17.74 6.89 10.59
N TRP A 129 -17.39 5.69 11.04
CA TRP A 129 -18.35 4.78 11.69
C TRP A 129 -18.91 5.36 13.00
N LEU A 130 -18.08 5.98 13.83
CA LEU A 130 -18.51 6.59 15.09
C LEU A 130 -19.56 7.71 14.85
N THR A 131 -19.46 8.47 13.76
CA THR A 131 -20.48 9.49 13.41
C THR A 131 -21.87 8.91 13.15
N THR A 132 -21.99 7.59 12.97
CA THR A 132 -23.26 6.90 12.71
C THR A 132 -23.95 6.40 13.98
N LEU A 133 -23.27 6.47 15.13
CA LEU A 133 -23.81 5.99 16.40
C LEU A 133 -24.60 7.10 17.11
N ASP A 134 -25.75 6.75 17.68
CA ASP A 134 -26.60 7.69 18.44
C ASP A 134 -25.84 8.36 19.60
N ALA A 135 -24.88 7.64 20.21
CA ALA A 135 -24.04 8.16 21.28
C ALA A 135 -23.21 9.40 20.89
N PHE A 136 -22.94 9.59 19.59
CA PHE A 136 -22.17 10.72 19.07
C PHE A 136 -23.00 11.63 18.18
N TRP A 137 -24.33 11.54 18.26
CA TRP A 137 -25.24 12.36 17.46
C TRP A 137 -24.98 13.86 17.66
N GLY A 138 -24.82 14.59 16.56
CA GLY A 138 -24.57 16.04 16.59
C GLY A 138 -23.15 16.46 17.00
N ASN A 139 -22.23 15.53 17.23
CA ASN A 139 -20.85 15.85 17.59
C ASN A 139 -20.07 16.40 16.37
N LYS A 140 -20.00 17.73 16.27
CA LYS A 140 -19.26 18.42 15.20
C LYS A 140 -17.77 18.11 15.20
N ALA A 141 -17.14 18.06 16.38
CA ALA A 141 -15.71 17.78 16.50
C ALA A 141 -15.33 16.41 15.92
N LEU A 142 -16.20 15.40 16.07
CA LEU A 142 -15.99 14.09 15.46
C LEU A 142 -16.04 14.14 13.93
N GLY A 143 -16.97 14.91 13.37
CA GLY A 143 -17.05 15.15 11.93
C GLY A 143 -15.82 15.88 11.39
N GLU A 144 -15.37 16.94 12.06
CA GLU A 144 -14.15 17.67 11.73
C GLU A 144 -12.91 16.78 11.84
N THR A 145 -12.86 15.90 12.84
CA THR A 145 -11.78 14.91 12.99
C THR A 145 -11.76 13.94 11.81
N HIS A 146 -12.92 13.43 11.38
CA HIS A 146 -13.03 12.57 10.20
C HIS A 146 -12.54 13.28 8.94
N GLU A 147 -12.95 14.53 8.73
CA GLU A 147 -12.53 15.35 7.60
C GLU A 147 -11.01 15.62 7.61
N LEU A 148 -10.45 16.00 8.76
CA LEU A 148 -9.02 16.21 8.94
C LEU A 148 -8.21 14.94 8.61
N LEU A 149 -8.67 13.80 9.11
CA LEU A 149 -8.03 12.50 8.83
C LEU A 149 -8.13 12.15 7.34
N ALA A 150 -9.28 12.39 6.70
CA ALA A 150 -9.47 12.13 5.28
C ALA A 150 -8.56 13.02 4.39
N ASN A 151 -8.43 14.30 4.73
CA ASN A 151 -7.53 15.23 4.06
C ASN A 151 -6.06 14.84 4.25
N SER A 152 -5.69 14.43 5.48
CA SER A 152 -4.35 13.92 5.78
C SER A 152 -4.03 12.65 4.99
N LEU A 153 -4.99 11.73 4.89
CA LEU A 153 -4.87 10.53 4.07
C LEU A 153 -4.65 10.87 2.60
N MET A 154 -5.38 11.84 2.05
CA MET A 154 -5.22 12.28 0.66
C MET A 154 -3.79 12.81 0.40
N ILE A 155 -3.26 13.62 1.31
CA ILE A 155 -1.89 14.15 1.21
C ILE A 155 -0.86 13.01 1.23
N VAL A 156 -0.94 12.11 2.22
CA VAL A 156 0.02 11.01 2.36
C VAL A 156 -0.09 10.02 1.19
N ALA A 157 -1.30 9.75 0.69
CA ALA A 157 -1.51 8.91 -0.49
C ALA A 157 -0.92 9.56 -1.75
N GLY A 158 -1.06 10.87 -1.92
CA GLY A 158 -0.42 11.63 -3.00
C GLY A 158 1.11 11.58 -2.93
N LEU A 159 1.69 11.74 -1.73
CA LEU A 159 3.12 11.57 -1.51
C LEU A 159 3.60 10.15 -1.81
N HIS A 160 2.85 9.14 -1.39
CA HIS A 160 3.14 7.74 -1.71
C HIS A 160 3.14 7.47 -3.22
N ALA A 161 2.12 7.91 -3.94
CA ALA A 161 2.04 7.77 -5.39
C ALA A 161 3.19 8.50 -6.09
N SER A 162 3.52 9.72 -5.63
CA SER A 162 4.62 10.51 -6.16
C SER A 162 5.96 9.83 -5.93
N ALA A 163 6.20 9.29 -4.73
CA ALA A 163 7.39 8.53 -4.40
C ALA A 163 7.53 7.30 -5.31
N ALA A 164 6.44 6.57 -5.57
CA ALA A 164 6.46 5.43 -6.48
C ALA A 164 6.84 5.84 -7.92
N VAL A 165 6.38 6.99 -8.41
CA VAL A 165 6.76 7.53 -9.72
C VAL A 165 8.24 7.94 -9.74
N VAL A 166 8.69 8.67 -8.73
CA VAL A 166 10.09 9.13 -8.60
C VAL A 166 11.05 7.95 -8.51
N GLU A 167 10.77 6.95 -7.67
CA GLU A 167 11.58 5.74 -7.58
C GLU A 167 11.53 4.93 -8.88
N SER A 168 10.38 4.91 -9.58
CA SER A 168 10.29 4.23 -10.86
C SER A 168 11.24 4.83 -11.91
N TRP A 169 11.38 6.16 -11.92
CA TRP A 169 12.30 6.86 -12.79
C TRP A 169 13.76 6.67 -12.38
N HIS A 170 14.08 6.80 -11.09
CA HIS A 170 15.44 6.64 -10.58
C HIS A 170 15.98 5.22 -10.77
N LEU A 171 15.14 4.22 -10.49
CA LEU A 171 15.52 2.80 -10.60
C LEU A 171 15.31 2.24 -12.02
N LYS A 172 14.74 3.02 -12.94
CA LYS A 172 14.34 2.60 -14.30
C LYS A 172 13.46 1.34 -14.29
N GLU A 173 12.59 1.24 -13.29
CA GLU A 173 11.68 0.12 -13.05
C GLU A 173 10.27 0.64 -12.85
N ASN A 174 9.29 0.14 -13.60
CA ASN A 174 7.91 0.60 -13.44
C ASN A 174 7.26 -0.06 -12.21
N LEU A 175 7.33 0.62 -11.06
CA LEU A 175 6.78 0.11 -9.80
C LEU A 175 5.26 -0.02 -9.85
N ILE A 176 4.56 0.90 -10.53
CA ILE A 176 3.12 0.85 -10.72
C ILE A 176 2.73 -0.42 -11.50
N TRP A 177 3.44 -0.71 -12.60
CA TRP A 177 3.22 -1.91 -13.38
C TRP A 177 3.58 -3.18 -12.62
N SER A 178 4.60 -3.12 -11.75
CA SER A 178 4.91 -4.23 -10.83
C SER A 178 3.74 -4.52 -9.90
N MET A 179 3.01 -3.48 -9.47
CA MET A 179 1.86 -3.64 -8.59
C MET A 179 0.62 -4.19 -9.31
N VAL A 180 0.51 -3.99 -10.63
CA VAL A 180 -0.54 -4.62 -11.46
C VAL A 180 -0.19 -6.09 -11.73
N THR A 181 1.02 -6.36 -12.20
CA THR A 181 1.44 -7.69 -12.64
C THR A 181 1.89 -8.61 -11.51
N GLY A 182 2.24 -8.05 -10.36
CA GLY A 182 2.90 -8.70 -9.23
C GLY A 182 4.34 -9.15 -9.49
N ARG A 183 4.93 -8.73 -10.61
CA ARG A 183 6.28 -9.14 -11.01
C ARG A 183 7.19 -7.93 -11.06
N LYS A 184 8.43 -8.12 -10.61
CA LYS A 184 9.51 -7.14 -10.69
C LYS A 184 10.64 -7.75 -11.51
N LYS A 185 11.31 -6.97 -12.35
CA LYS A 185 12.45 -7.47 -13.12
C LYS A 185 13.50 -8.05 -12.15
N GLY A 186 14.15 -9.15 -12.50
CA GLY A 186 15.24 -9.77 -11.74
C GLY A 186 16.50 -8.93 -11.81
#